data_AF-F7QT56-F1
#
_entry.id   AF-F7QT56-F1
#
_cell.length_a   1.000
_cell.length_b   1.000
_cell.length_c   1.000
_cell.angle_alpha   90.00
_cell.angle_beta   90.00
_cell.angle_gamma   90.00
#
_symmetry.space_group_name_H-M   'P 1'
#
loop_
_entity.id
_entity.type
_entity.pdbx_description
1 polymer ?
#
loop_
_entity_poly.entity_id
_entity_poly.type
_entity_poly.pdbx_seq_one_letter_code
_entity_poly.pdbx_strand_id
1 'polypeptide(L)'
;MIIIIALMTRNNKINRYIGIRTTRIISSDKIWKKTNAFASNLLLAVDGIGLILAVFLSNMSVVIIIVLLLMAVVGSIVYSYYVK
;
A
#
# COMPACT_ATOMS: atom_id res chain seq x y z
N MET A 1 13.27 -1.70 4.19
CA MET A 1 12.68 -0.33 4.22
C MET A 1 11.16 -0.35 4.02
N ILE A 2 10.64 -1.08 3.02
CA ILE A 2 9.20 -1.19 2.71
C ILE A 2 8.38 -1.73 3.90
N ILE A 3 8.89 -2.73 4.62
CA ILE A 3 8.23 -3.29 5.82
C ILE A 3 7.94 -2.22 6.88
N ILE A 4 8.89 -1.33 7.16
CA ILE A 4 8.72 -0.25 8.14
C ILE A 4 7.62 0.70 7.68
N ILE A 5 7.64 1.09 6.40
CA ILE A 5 6.63 1.98 5.80
C ILE A 5 5.24 1.33 5.87
N ALA A 6 5.15 0.02 5.62
CA ALA A 6 3.90 -0.72 5.72
C ALA A 6 3.34 -0.69 7.16
N LEU A 7 4.19 -1.00 8.15
CA LEU A 7 3.79 -0.96 9.57
C LEU A 7 3.38 0.44 10.03
N MET A 8 4.12 1.48 9.60
CA MET A 8 3.76 2.87 9.87
C MET A 8 2.42 3.23 9.21
N THR A 9 2.16 2.75 8.00
CA THR A 9 0.89 2.99 7.31
C THR A 9 -0.27 2.35 8.06
N ARG A 10 -0.11 1.11 8.54
CA ARG A 10 -1.17 0.37 9.25
C ARG A 10 -1.58 0.97 10.59
N ASN A 11 -0.59 1.38 11.39
CA ASN A 11 -0.81 1.71 12.81
C ASN A 11 -1.01 3.21 13.08
N ASN A 12 -0.97 4.06 12.04
CA ASN A 12 -1.10 5.49 12.23
C ASN A 12 -2.55 5.93 12.47
N LYS A 13 -2.72 6.98 13.26
CA LYS A 13 -3.98 7.73 13.35
C LYS A 13 -4.20 8.52 12.05
N ILE A 14 -5.43 8.99 11.83
CA ILE A 14 -5.74 9.87 10.70
C ILE A 14 -4.78 11.05 10.71
N ASN A 15 -4.10 11.26 9.59
CA ASN A 15 -3.16 12.35 9.41
C ASN A 15 -3.05 12.68 7.91
N ARG A 16 -2.40 13.81 7.59
CA ARG A 16 -2.19 14.26 6.21
C ARG A 16 -0.82 13.92 5.63
N TYR A 17 0.01 13.15 6.33
CA TYR A 17 1.40 12.90 5.99
C TYR A 17 1.71 11.46 5.54
N ILE A 18 1.16 10.44 6.22
CA ILE A 18 1.49 9.02 6.06
C ILE A 18 0.20 8.22 5.81
N GLY A 19 0.21 7.40 4.75
CA GLY A 19 -0.91 6.55 4.32
C GLY A 19 -1.67 7.06 3.10
N ILE A 20 -2.77 6.36 2.76
CA ILE A 20 -3.69 6.74 1.68
C ILE A 20 -4.64 7.83 2.19
N ARG A 21 -4.65 8.98 1.51
CA ARG A 21 -5.16 10.26 2.04
C ARG A 21 -6.34 10.85 1.28
N THR A 22 -7.16 10.02 0.63
CA THR A 22 -8.36 10.50 -0.06
C THR A 22 -9.34 11.14 0.93
N THR A 23 -10.09 12.16 0.49
CA THR A 23 -11.04 12.93 1.34
C THR A 23 -11.98 12.02 2.14
N ARG A 24 -12.50 10.96 1.51
CA ARG A 24 -13.36 9.94 2.12
C ARG A 24 -12.68 9.14 3.25
N ILE A 25 -11.37 8.91 3.13
CA ILE A 25 -10.61 8.11 4.10
C ILE A 25 -10.36 8.95 5.35
N ILE A 26 -10.04 10.23 5.17
CA ILE A 26 -9.78 11.17 6.27
C ILE A 26 -11.08 11.50 7.03
N SER A 27 -12.25 11.41 6.40
CA SER A 27 -13.53 11.69 7.07
C SER A 27 -14.01 10.59 8.02
N SER A 28 -13.37 9.41 8.09
CA SER A 28 -13.82 8.31 8.94
C SER A 28 -12.67 7.44 9.45
N ASP A 29 -12.54 7.33 10.77
CA ASP A 29 -11.54 6.45 11.43
C ASP A 29 -11.67 4.99 11.01
N LYS A 30 -12.90 4.53 10.75
CA LYS A 30 -13.17 3.16 10.34
C LYS A 30 -12.63 2.89 8.93
N ILE A 31 -12.90 3.80 7.99
CA ILE A 31 -12.43 3.71 6.60
C ILE A 31 -10.90 3.86 6.57
N TRP A 32 -10.36 4.78 7.36
CA TRP A 32 -8.91 4.98 7.54
C TRP A 32 -8.21 3.70 7.97
N LYS A 33 -8.64 3.09 9.09
CA LYS A 33 -8.01 1.86 9.61
C LYS A 33 -8.09 0.71 8.61
N LYS A 34 -9.26 0.50 7.98
CA LYS A 34 -9.44 -0.59 7.01
C LYS A 34 -8.58 -0.38 5.76
N THR A 35 -8.61 0.82 5.18
CA THR A 35 -7.90 1.11 3.93
C THR A 35 -6.39 1.09 4.13
N ASN A 36 -5.88 1.69 5.20
CA ASN A 36 -4.44 1.68 5.46
C ASN A 36 -3.91 0.31 5.93
N ALA A 37 -4.73 -0.50 6.60
CA ALA A 37 -4.38 -1.90 6.87
C ALA A 37 -4.31 -2.73 5.56
N PHE A 38 -5.25 -2.52 4.65
CA PHE A 38 -5.22 -3.15 3.33
C PHE A 38 -4.00 -2.71 2.51
N ALA A 39 -3.71 -1.41 2.47
CA ALA A 39 -2.54 -0.84 1.80
C ALA A 39 -1.23 -1.38 2.39
N SER A 40 -1.14 -1.51 3.72
CA SER A 40 0.01 -2.15 4.38
C SER A 40 0.20 -3.59 3.94
N ASN A 41 -0.88 -4.38 3.88
CA ASN A 41 -0.78 -5.77 3.45
C ASN A 41 -0.35 -5.88 1.98
N LEU A 42 -0.86 -5.00 1.12
CA LEU A 42 -0.42 -4.90 -0.28
C LEU A 42 1.07 -4.55 -0.39
N LEU A 43 1.55 -3.56 0.37
CA LEU A 43 2.97 -3.20 0.37
C LEU A 43 3.87 -4.37 0.80
N LEU A 44 3.46 -5.14 1.80
CA LEU A 44 4.19 -6.35 2.20
C LEU A 44 4.15 -7.44 1.13
N ALA A 45 3.02 -7.60 0.44
CA ALA A 45 2.91 -8.53 -0.68
C ALA A 45 3.81 -8.12 -1.86
N VAL A 46 3.88 -6.82 -2.16
CA VAL A 46 4.77 -6.28 -3.20
C VAL A 46 6.24 -6.51 -2.84
N ASP A 47 6.63 -6.33 -1.57
CA ASP A 47 8.00 -6.59 -1.11
C ASP A 47 8.38 -8.08 -1.30
N GLY A 48 7.50 -8.99 -0.86
CA GLY A 48 7.74 -10.43 -0.98
C GLY A 48 7.77 -10.93 -2.43
N ILE A 49 6.75 -10.60 -3.21
CA ILE A 49 6.65 -11.01 -4.63
C ILE A 49 7.73 -10.31 -5.46
N GLY A 50 7.98 -9.03 -5.19
CA GLY A 50 8.98 -8.23 -5.87
C GLY A 50 10.39 -8.79 -5.67
N LEU A 51 10.75 -9.22 -4.44
CA LEU A 51 12.03 -9.86 -4.17
C LEU A 51 12.22 -11.15 -4.95
N ILE A 52 11.21 -12.02 -4.95
CA ILE A 52 11.27 -13.30 -5.68
C ILE A 52 11.46 -13.03 -7.18
N LEU A 53 10.62 -12.16 -7.76
CA LEU A 53 10.68 -11.83 -9.19
C LEU A 53 11.97 -11.11 -9.58
N ALA A 54 12.51 -10.25 -8.72
CA ALA A 54 13.74 -9.52 -8.99
C ALA A 54 14.97 -10.44 -9.08
N VAL A 55 14.98 -11.55 -8.33
CA VAL A 55 16.06 -12.55 -8.40
C VAL A 55 16.06 -13.28 -9.74
N PHE A 56 14.89 -13.64 -10.27
CA PHE A 56 14.77 -14.38 -11.53
C PHE A 56 14.83 -13.47 -12.78
N LEU A 57 14.38 -12.22 -12.68
CA LEU A 57 14.32 -11.27 -13.80
C LEU A 57 15.12 -9.99 -13.47
N SER A 58 16.41 -10.14 -13.19
CA SER A 58 17.26 -9.02 -12.73
C SER A 58 17.23 -7.81 -13.68
N ASN A 59 17.23 -8.03 -15.00
CA ASN A 59 17.19 -6.97 -16.01
C ASN A 59 15.90 -6.15 -16.02
N MET A 60 14.79 -6.69 -15.52
CA MET A 60 13.48 -6.00 -15.47
C MET A 60 12.99 -5.75 -14.04
N SER A 61 13.80 -6.08 -13.04
CA SER A 61 13.47 -6.02 -11.61
C SER A 61 12.88 -4.67 -11.19
N VAL A 62 13.50 -3.57 -11.62
CA VAL A 62 13.05 -2.21 -11.32
C VAL A 62 11.66 -1.92 -11.90
N VAL A 63 11.43 -2.31 -13.16
CA VAL A 63 10.14 -2.09 -13.84
C VAL A 63 9.03 -2.88 -13.15
N ILE A 64 9.30 -4.15 -12.81
CA ILE A 64 8.34 -5.02 -12.11
C ILE A 64 7.95 -4.41 -10.75
N ILE A 65 8.93 -3.96 -9.97
CA ILE A 65 8.68 -3.35 -8.65
C ILE A 65 7.82 -2.08 -8.78
N ILE A 66 8.13 -1.21 -9.75
CA ILE A 66 7.34 0.02 -9.98
C ILE A 66 5.90 -0.32 -10.33
N VAL A 67 5.69 -1.29 -11.23
CA VAL A 67 4.35 -1.72 -11.66
C VAL A 67 3.56 -2.30 -10.49
N LEU A 68 4.18 -3.13 -9.65
CA LEU A 68 3.56 -3.69 -8.45
C LEU A 68 3.19 -2.61 -7.43
N LEU A 69 4.07 -1.62 -7.22
CA LEU A 69 3.79 -0.49 -6.32
C LEU A 69 2.62 0.36 -6.83
N LEU A 70 2.56 0.64 -8.14
CA LEU A 70 1.44 1.37 -8.74
C LEU A 70 0.12 0.61 -8.57
N MET A 71 0.13 -0.70 -8.80
CA MET A 71 -1.04 -1.55 -8.56
C MET A 71 -1.48 -1.52 -7.09
N ALA A 72 -0.55 -1.55 -6.14
CA ALA A 72 -0.87 -1.45 -4.71
C ALA A 72 -1.53 -0.10 -4.36
N VAL A 73 -1.04 1.00 -4.92
CA VAL A 73 -1.62 2.34 -4.71
C VAL A 73 -3.03 2.42 -5.30
N VAL A 74 -3.19 2.06 -6.58
CA VAL A 74 -4.49 2.09 -7.25
C VAL A 74 -5.49 1.17 -6.56
N GLY A 75 -5.08 -0.06 -6.24
CA GLY A 75 -5.91 -1.03 -5.52
C GLY A 75 -6.37 -0.52 -4.16
N SER A 76 -5.50 0.18 -3.42
CA SER A 76 -5.86 0.78 -2.13
C SER A 76 -6.85 1.93 -2.27
N ILE A 77 -6.70 2.77 -3.30
CA ILE A 77 -7.65 3.85 -3.60
C ILE A 77 -9.01 3.26 -3.97
N VAL A 78 -9.03 2.28 -4.87
CA VAL A 78 -10.26 1.59 -5.30
C VAL A 78 -10.95 0.92 -4.11
N TYR A 79 -10.20 0.21 -3.26
CA TYR A 79 -10.72 -0.41 -2.04
C TYR A 79 -11.41 0.58 -1.10
N SER A 80 -10.90 1.83 -1.00
CA SER A 80 -11.54 2.88 -0.20
C SER A 80 -12.96 3.21 -0.64
N TYR A 81 -13.30 3.05 -1.92
CA TYR A 81 -14.65 3.32 -2.43
C TYR A 81 -15.61 2.19 -2.08
N TYR A 82 -15.13 0.95 -2.05
CA TYR A 82 -15.93 -0.23 -1.66
C TYR A 82 -16.14 -0.32 -0.14
N VAL A 83 -15.21 0.18 0.66
CA VAL A 83 -15.35 0.20 2.12
C VAL A 83 -16.40 1.23 2.55
N LYS A 84 -17.37 0.75 3.34
CA LYS A 84 -18.40 1.52 4.07
C LYS A 84 -18.17 1.48 5.59
#